data_AF-A0A1B7YZ79-F1
#
_entry.id   AF-A0A1B7YZ79-F1
#
_cell.length_a   1.000
_cell.length_b   1.000
_cell.length_c   1.000
_cell.angle_alpha   90.00
_cell.angle_beta   90.00
_cell.angle_gamma   90.00
#
_symmetry.space_group_name_H-M   'P 1'
#
loop_
_entity.id
_entity.type
_entity.pdbx_description
1 polymer ?
#
loop_
_entity_poly.entity_id
_entity_poly.type
_entity_poly.pdbx_seq_one_letter_code
_entity_poly.pdbx_strand_id
1 'polypeptide(L)'
;MTTAHNFHIPVMGIGFTIDTPLKVSQYGIDSVISLVDDILLEKLRKMYASKNNLSYQEITDKMEDFRAKRITSYLDLIHRLAQDKFEQFKNTTTETAEDIKKYFNALPDSSTFKQEYTQLIKNDFNLADIKKWVKDSMPIGSIDVNIMTKVDKDNYDKKEKLPSEYNDAHAALRGYANSTLNSSVVLSAGMNPRLYSYMEQFEDFYPNTNGIIKKKIVLKVSDYRSALIQGKFLAKKGLWVSEYRIESGLNCGGHAFATDGYLMGPILQQFKENKEELIKTVHELLIAALESKERACPKKPMALKISAQGGVGTAEEHHFLMSEYNVDSVGWGSAFLLVPEATTVDKDTLDKLVKAKEDDLYLSNISPLGIPFHSLKGNTKDVEKEKRIIEGKPGSPCPKKFVALNKDFKEKGLCTASRQYQSKKVEELISQNLPKAEYDYHFNKITEKSCTCVGLGTSALLVYNLDTKIEGEGVSICPGPNLAYFSKIATLEEMIGHIYGRNNVIQRTDRPNMFIKELLIYLEYYKEQIDDFRMNITDKSRKQLVSFGNNLNDGITYYQNLFQDKLEELSPSPTCVTVQLDGCRIILNTLQEQVETAEKKVLT
;
A
#
# COMPACT_ATOMS: atom_id res chain seq x y z
N MET A 1 -22.60 7.21 2.68
CA MET A 1 -22.14 6.52 3.90
C MET A 1 -21.34 7.53 4.70
N THR A 2 -21.69 7.72 5.96
CA THR A 2 -20.98 8.56 6.91
C THR A 2 -19.65 7.90 7.26
N THR A 3 -18.54 8.61 7.16
CA THR A 3 -17.19 8.11 7.50
C THR A 3 -16.79 8.65 8.87
N ALA A 4 -16.37 7.77 9.79
CA ALA A 4 -15.89 8.20 11.11
C ALA A 4 -14.57 8.97 11.03
N HIS A 5 -13.71 8.54 10.12
CA HIS A 5 -12.37 9.08 9.92
C HIS A 5 -12.17 9.53 8.47
N ASN A 6 -11.39 10.59 8.32
CA ASN A 6 -10.82 11.06 7.05
C ASN A 6 -9.41 10.46 6.81
N PHE A 7 -8.99 9.48 7.60
CA PHE A 7 -7.79 8.68 7.32
C PHE A 7 -8.16 7.19 7.22
N HIS A 8 -7.26 6.41 6.63
CA HIS A 8 -7.38 4.95 6.58
C HIS A 8 -6.00 4.29 6.76
N ILE A 9 -5.99 3.02 7.15
CA ILE A 9 -4.76 2.20 7.24
C ILE A 9 -4.60 1.41 5.94
N PRO A 10 -3.66 1.76 5.07
CA PRO A 10 -3.45 1.06 3.80
C PRO A 10 -2.84 -0.33 4.03
N VAL A 11 -2.82 -1.15 2.98
CA VAL A 11 -2.14 -2.45 3.01
C VAL A 11 -0.65 -2.26 3.28
N MET A 12 -0.10 -3.02 4.22
CA MET A 12 1.34 -3.03 4.51
C MET A 12 1.87 -4.46 4.49
N GLY A 13 2.76 -4.74 3.54
CA GLY A 13 3.32 -6.08 3.35
C GLY A 13 2.24 -7.15 3.12
N ILE A 14 2.51 -8.36 3.59
CA ILE A 14 1.58 -9.49 3.51
C ILE A 14 0.90 -9.71 4.86
N GLY A 15 1.68 -9.72 5.95
CA GLY A 15 1.22 -10.08 7.29
C GLY A 15 0.94 -8.91 8.23
N PHE A 16 1.42 -7.70 7.96
CA PHE A 16 1.36 -6.61 8.96
C PHE A 16 -0.05 -6.06 9.17
N THR A 17 -0.89 -6.09 8.13
CA THR A 17 -2.30 -5.66 8.21
C THR A 17 -3.31 -6.79 8.03
N ILE A 18 -2.86 -8.04 8.14
CA ILE A 18 -3.65 -9.24 7.80
C ILE A 18 -4.94 -9.37 8.61
N ASP A 19 -4.95 -8.84 9.83
CA ASP A 19 -6.02 -8.85 10.81
C ASP A 19 -6.30 -7.46 11.40
N THR A 20 -5.69 -6.39 10.85
CA THR A 20 -5.94 -5.00 11.25
C THR A 20 -7.43 -4.67 11.27
N PRO A 21 -8.26 -5.08 10.28
CA PRO A 21 -9.68 -4.77 10.36
C PRO A 21 -10.37 -5.35 11.59
N LEU A 22 -9.98 -6.55 12.06
CA LEU A 22 -10.49 -7.12 13.30
C LEU A 22 -10.03 -6.34 14.55
N LYS A 23 -8.94 -5.59 14.46
CA LYS A 23 -8.40 -4.78 15.55
C LYS A 23 -9.04 -3.39 15.62
N VAL A 24 -9.36 -2.78 14.48
CA VAL A 24 -9.71 -1.34 14.41
C VAL A 24 -11.10 -1.02 13.86
N SER A 25 -11.81 -1.94 13.20
CA SER A 25 -13.08 -1.63 12.53
C SER A 25 -14.16 -1.15 13.50
N GLN A 26 -14.14 -1.62 14.75
CA GLN A 26 -15.09 -1.19 15.79
C GLN A 26 -14.99 0.31 16.10
N TYR A 27 -13.87 0.94 15.76
CA TYR A 27 -13.60 2.37 15.87
C TYR A 27 -13.87 3.13 14.57
N GLY A 28 -14.54 2.52 13.58
CA GLY A 28 -14.83 3.18 12.31
C GLY A 28 -13.61 3.40 11.39
N ILE A 29 -12.48 2.76 11.68
CA ILE A 29 -11.23 2.91 10.89
C ILE A 29 -11.22 1.90 9.74
N ASP A 30 -11.18 2.41 8.51
CA ASP A 30 -11.03 1.60 7.31
C ASP A 30 -9.61 1.04 7.22
N SER A 31 -9.49 -0.26 6.87
CA SER A 31 -8.19 -0.92 6.73
C SER A 31 -8.18 -2.06 5.72
N VAL A 32 -6.98 -2.44 5.25
CA VAL A 32 -6.83 -3.32 4.08
C VAL A 32 -6.06 -4.61 4.38
N ILE A 33 -6.62 -5.75 3.97
CA ILE A 33 -6.01 -7.10 4.06
C ILE A 33 -5.35 -7.48 2.72
N SER A 34 -4.10 -7.95 2.74
CA SER A 34 -3.45 -8.50 1.54
C SER A 34 -3.96 -9.92 1.23
N LEU A 35 -4.38 -10.19 -0.02
CA LEU A 35 -4.84 -11.51 -0.45
C LEU A 35 -3.74 -12.37 -1.11
N VAL A 36 -2.48 -11.96 -0.98
CA VAL A 36 -1.35 -12.61 -1.67
C VAL A 36 -1.02 -13.99 -1.10
N ASP A 37 -1.07 -14.18 0.22
CA ASP A 37 -0.69 -15.45 0.88
C ASP A 37 -1.90 -16.16 1.48
N ASP A 38 -2.56 -17.01 0.68
CA ASP A 38 -3.68 -17.83 1.14
C ASP A 38 -3.29 -18.85 2.22
N ILE A 39 -2.03 -19.25 2.27
CA ILE A 39 -1.52 -20.19 3.28
C ILE A 39 -1.45 -19.48 4.64
N LEU A 40 -1.04 -18.22 4.69
CA LEU A 40 -1.09 -17.41 5.91
C LEU A 40 -2.55 -17.18 6.36
N LEU A 41 -3.44 -16.84 5.42
CA LEU A 41 -4.87 -16.67 5.72
C LEU A 41 -5.47 -17.94 6.34
N GLU A 42 -5.15 -19.12 5.81
CA GLU A 42 -5.64 -20.40 6.34
C GLU A 42 -5.08 -20.71 7.75
N LYS A 43 -3.79 -20.42 7.99
CA LYS A 43 -3.18 -20.55 9.34
C LYS A 43 -3.88 -19.65 10.36
N LEU A 44 -4.14 -18.38 9.99
CA LEU A 44 -4.86 -17.44 10.85
C LEU A 44 -6.34 -17.80 11.01
N ARG A 45 -6.99 -18.32 9.96
CA ARG A 45 -8.37 -18.81 10.04
C ARG A 45 -8.49 -19.92 11.07
N LYS A 46 -7.58 -20.89 11.05
CA LYS A 46 -7.51 -21.96 12.06
C LYS A 46 -7.36 -21.42 13.47
N MET A 47 -6.41 -20.50 13.66
CA MET A 47 -6.14 -19.87 14.96
C MET A 47 -7.37 -19.10 15.47
N TYR A 48 -7.95 -18.21 14.68
CA TYR A 48 -9.10 -17.41 15.08
C TYR A 48 -10.36 -18.24 15.29
N ALA A 49 -10.62 -19.24 14.44
CA ALA A 49 -11.73 -20.15 14.66
C ALA A 49 -11.59 -20.89 16.01
N SER A 50 -10.40 -21.41 16.29
CA SER A 50 -10.11 -22.08 17.57
C SER A 50 -10.27 -21.13 18.76
N LYS A 51 -9.71 -19.90 18.69
CA LYS A 51 -9.78 -18.89 19.76
C LYS A 51 -11.22 -18.47 20.08
N ASN A 52 -12.13 -18.55 19.11
CA ASN A 52 -13.53 -18.13 19.25
C ASN A 52 -14.51 -19.33 19.31
N ASN A 53 -14.02 -20.55 19.51
CA ASN A 53 -14.84 -21.77 19.58
C ASN A 53 -15.75 -21.96 18.36
N LEU A 54 -15.28 -21.58 17.18
CA LEU A 54 -15.98 -21.75 15.91
C LEU A 54 -15.56 -23.06 15.24
N SER A 55 -16.49 -23.68 14.51
CA SER A 55 -16.19 -24.87 13.71
C SER A 55 -15.12 -24.57 12.66
N TYR A 56 -14.13 -25.46 12.56
CA TYR A 56 -13.03 -25.34 11.61
C TYR A 56 -12.84 -26.67 10.88
N GLN A 57 -12.92 -26.60 9.56
CA GLN A 57 -12.46 -27.64 8.65
C GLN A 57 -11.34 -27.07 7.80
N GLU A 58 -10.21 -27.79 7.74
CA GLU A 58 -9.06 -27.36 6.95
C GLU A 58 -9.35 -27.40 5.45
N ILE A 59 -8.98 -26.33 4.76
CA ILE A 59 -9.03 -26.27 3.30
C ILE A 59 -7.63 -26.61 2.80
N THR A 60 -7.42 -27.85 2.38
CA THR A 60 -6.11 -28.33 1.92
C THR A 60 -5.83 -27.93 0.47
N ASP A 61 -4.56 -27.91 0.08
CA ASP A 61 -4.12 -27.61 -1.29
C ASP A 61 -4.52 -28.68 -2.33
N LYS A 62 -5.05 -29.82 -1.86
CA LYS A 62 -5.60 -30.90 -2.70
C LYS A 62 -7.06 -30.64 -3.10
N MET A 63 -7.73 -29.70 -2.45
CA MET A 63 -9.11 -29.38 -2.79
C MET A 63 -9.15 -28.54 -4.06
N GLU A 64 -10.12 -28.81 -4.92
CA GLU A 64 -10.41 -27.94 -6.05
C GLU A 64 -10.69 -26.52 -5.55
N ASP A 65 -10.07 -25.56 -6.22
CA ASP A 65 -10.20 -24.13 -5.92
C ASP A 65 -9.88 -23.73 -4.47
N PHE A 66 -8.93 -24.44 -3.84
CA PHE A 66 -8.57 -24.24 -2.44
C PHE A 66 -8.21 -22.78 -2.12
N ARG A 67 -7.52 -22.07 -3.04
CA ARG A 67 -7.07 -20.69 -2.82
C ARG A 67 -8.24 -19.73 -2.66
N ALA A 68 -9.21 -19.76 -3.58
CA ALA A 68 -10.40 -18.92 -3.46
C ALA A 68 -11.20 -19.29 -2.21
N LYS A 69 -11.37 -20.59 -1.92
CA LYS A 69 -12.08 -21.07 -0.72
C LYS A 69 -11.43 -20.62 0.58
N ARG A 70 -10.10 -20.67 0.70
CA ARG A 70 -9.34 -20.16 1.86
C ARG A 70 -9.58 -18.66 2.06
N ILE A 71 -9.50 -17.90 0.97
CA ILE A 71 -9.71 -16.45 0.98
C ILE A 71 -11.14 -16.12 1.41
N THR A 72 -12.16 -16.71 0.77
CA THR A 72 -13.57 -16.52 1.15
C THR A 72 -13.78 -16.85 2.63
N SER A 73 -13.37 -18.04 3.07
CA SER A 73 -13.60 -18.50 4.45
C SER A 73 -12.90 -17.63 5.49
N TYR A 74 -11.72 -17.09 5.17
CA TYR A 74 -11.03 -16.16 6.06
C TYR A 74 -11.73 -14.81 6.13
N LEU A 75 -12.12 -14.25 4.99
CA LEU A 75 -12.81 -12.95 4.93
C LEU A 75 -14.16 -13.00 5.64
N ASP A 76 -14.92 -14.08 5.48
CA ASP A 76 -16.19 -14.29 6.17
C ASP A 76 -16.01 -14.44 7.68
N LEU A 77 -14.95 -15.15 8.12
CA LEU A 77 -14.60 -15.25 9.53
C LEU A 77 -14.26 -13.87 10.11
N ILE A 78 -13.38 -13.12 9.46
CA ILE A 78 -12.98 -11.78 9.92
C ILE A 78 -14.18 -10.83 9.92
N HIS A 79 -15.05 -10.90 8.91
CA HIS A 79 -16.29 -10.12 8.87
C HIS A 79 -17.17 -10.38 10.08
N ARG A 80 -17.45 -11.66 10.37
CA ARG A 80 -18.25 -12.06 11.52
C ARG A 80 -17.64 -11.59 12.83
N LEU A 81 -16.35 -11.86 13.04
CA LEU A 81 -15.67 -11.47 14.28
C LEU A 81 -15.60 -9.95 14.46
N ALA A 82 -15.46 -9.19 13.37
CA ALA A 82 -15.50 -7.73 13.41
C ALA A 82 -16.90 -7.20 13.74
N GLN A 83 -17.96 -7.83 13.20
CA GLN A 83 -19.34 -7.51 13.58
C GLN A 83 -19.61 -7.82 15.05
N ASP A 84 -19.21 -9.01 15.53
CA ASP A 84 -19.36 -9.41 16.92
C ASP A 84 -18.65 -8.42 17.86
N LYS A 85 -17.42 -8.02 17.52
CA LYS A 85 -16.68 -6.99 18.26
C LYS A 85 -17.37 -5.62 18.22
N PHE A 86 -17.92 -5.22 17.08
CA PHE A 86 -18.62 -3.95 16.96
C PHE A 86 -19.93 -3.96 17.75
N GLU A 87 -20.69 -5.06 17.77
CA GLU A 87 -21.85 -5.22 18.64
C GLU A 87 -21.45 -5.21 20.12
N GLN A 88 -20.36 -5.90 20.48
CA GLN A 88 -19.79 -5.82 21.83
C GLN A 88 -19.35 -4.39 22.16
N PHE A 89 -18.77 -3.64 21.25
CA PHE A 89 -18.41 -2.24 21.47
C PHE A 89 -19.66 -1.37 21.66
N LYS A 90 -20.71 -1.57 20.87
CA LYS A 90 -22.00 -0.89 21.07
C LYS A 90 -22.68 -1.25 22.39
N ASN A 91 -22.43 -2.44 22.95
CA ASN A 91 -23.04 -2.92 24.20
C ASN A 91 -22.17 -2.65 25.44
N THR A 92 -20.87 -2.95 25.39
CA THR A 92 -19.91 -2.92 26.51
C THR A 92 -19.37 -1.53 26.78
N THR A 93 -19.08 -0.74 25.74
CA THR A 93 -18.65 0.66 25.91
C THR A 93 -19.78 1.48 26.56
N THR A 94 -21.01 0.96 26.54
CA THR A 94 -22.13 1.55 27.27
C THR A 94 -22.25 1.12 28.73
N GLU A 95 -21.41 0.23 29.22
CA GLU A 95 -21.30 -0.14 30.63
C GLU A 95 -20.28 0.75 31.37
N THR A 96 -19.26 1.28 30.68
CA THR A 96 -18.27 2.25 31.22
C THR A 96 -18.28 3.55 30.41
N ALA A 97 -18.85 4.61 30.99
CA ALA A 97 -18.89 5.96 30.38
C ALA A 97 -17.49 6.50 29.97
N GLU A 98 -16.43 6.02 30.61
CA GLU A 98 -15.04 6.43 30.36
C GLU A 98 -14.53 6.00 28.99
N ASP A 99 -14.83 4.80 28.50
CA ASP A 99 -14.29 4.32 27.21
C ASP A 99 -14.94 5.04 26.03
N ILE A 100 -16.25 5.32 26.10
CA ILE A 100 -16.96 6.16 25.13
C ILE A 100 -16.34 7.55 25.13
N LYS A 101 -16.21 8.15 26.31
CA LYS A 101 -15.67 9.49 26.46
C LYS A 101 -14.25 9.56 25.91
N LYS A 102 -13.42 8.55 26.18
CA LYS A 102 -12.05 8.46 25.69
C LYS A 102 -11.99 8.38 24.16
N TYR A 103 -12.79 7.52 23.54
CA TYR A 103 -12.85 7.41 22.08
C TYR A 103 -13.32 8.70 21.39
N PHE A 104 -14.45 9.28 21.79
CA PHE A 104 -14.94 10.52 21.18
C PHE A 104 -14.05 11.73 21.50
N ASN A 105 -13.40 11.71 22.66
CA ASN A 105 -12.35 12.66 22.99
C ASN A 105 -11.09 12.44 22.18
N ALA A 106 -10.90 11.39 21.39
CA ALA A 106 -9.75 11.25 20.48
C ALA A 106 -10.04 11.77 19.06
N LEU A 107 -11.30 11.81 18.61
CA LEU A 107 -11.71 12.30 17.29
C LEU A 107 -11.42 13.81 17.11
N PRO A 108 -11.21 14.37 15.91
CA PRO A 108 -10.95 15.81 15.75
C PRO A 108 -12.18 16.65 16.14
N ASP A 109 -12.00 17.92 16.51
CA ASP A 109 -13.10 18.85 16.81
C ASP A 109 -14.02 19.11 15.60
N SER A 110 -13.49 18.94 14.40
CA SER A 110 -14.25 18.99 13.15
C SER A 110 -15.07 17.72 12.88
N SER A 111 -14.87 16.64 13.65
CA SER A 111 -15.65 15.41 13.49
C SER A 111 -17.10 15.67 13.87
N THR A 112 -18.02 15.43 12.93
CA THR A 112 -19.46 15.45 13.19
C THR A 112 -19.82 14.54 14.36
N PHE A 113 -19.18 13.38 14.48
CA PHE A 113 -19.39 12.47 15.61
C PHE A 113 -18.97 13.07 16.94
N LYS A 114 -17.83 13.78 16.99
CA LYS A 114 -17.41 14.47 18.22
C LYS A 114 -18.37 15.61 18.55
N GLN A 115 -18.81 16.38 17.56
CA GLN A 115 -19.73 17.49 17.75
C GLN A 115 -21.09 17.02 18.28
N GLU A 116 -21.67 16.01 17.65
CA GLU A 116 -22.92 15.37 18.08
C GLU A 116 -22.79 14.79 19.50
N TYR A 117 -21.70 14.05 19.78
CA TYR A 117 -21.42 13.54 21.12
C TYR A 117 -21.29 14.67 22.16
N THR A 118 -20.55 15.74 21.83
CA THR A 118 -20.35 16.89 22.71
C THR A 118 -21.67 17.63 22.98
N GLN A 119 -22.57 17.68 22.00
CA GLN A 119 -23.90 18.26 22.17
C GLN A 119 -24.80 17.38 23.05
N LEU A 120 -24.73 16.05 22.88
CA LEU A 120 -25.45 15.08 23.72
C LEU A 120 -25.06 15.19 25.20
N ILE A 121 -23.78 15.37 25.52
CA ILE A 121 -23.32 15.50 26.91
C ILE A 121 -23.52 16.89 27.52
N LYS A 122 -23.81 17.93 26.71
CA LYS A 122 -24.06 19.31 27.20
C LYS A 122 -25.45 19.48 27.82
N ASN A 123 -26.44 18.71 27.39
CA ASN A 123 -27.86 18.89 27.75
C ASN A 123 -28.34 17.91 28.83
N ASP A 124 -27.47 17.59 29.80
CA ASP A 124 -27.61 16.58 30.87
C ASP A 124 -27.12 15.18 30.46
N PHE A 125 -26.26 14.57 31.28
CA PHE A 125 -25.57 13.33 30.94
C PHE A 125 -26.52 12.13 31.11
N ASN A 126 -27.11 11.67 30.00
CA ASN A 126 -27.90 10.43 29.98
C ASN A 126 -27.16 9.32 29.22
N LEU A 127 -26.68 8.33 29.96
CA LEU A 127 -26.00 7.17 29.40
C LEU A 127 -26.86 6.44 28.35
N ALA A 128 -28.18 6.34 28.56
CA ALA A 128 -29.10 5.65 27.65
C ALA A 128 -29.17 6.32 26.26
N ASP A 129 -29.16 7.66 26.22
CA ASP A 129 -29.20 8.43 24.98
C ASP A 129 -27.88 8.31 24.20
N ILE A 130 -26.76 8.27 24.93
CA ILE A 130 -25.44 8.00 24.34
C ILE A 130 -25.39 6.58 23.74
N LYS A 131 -25.93 5.57 24.44
CA LYS A 131 -25.99 4.18 23.89
C LYS A 131 -26.75 4.16 22.57
N LYS A 132 -27.91 4.80 22.58
CA LYS A 132 -28.80 4.85 21.42
C LYS A 132 -28.14 5.57 20.25
N TRP A 133 -27.54 6.73 20.49
CA TRP A 133 -26.84 7.48 19.45
C TRP A 133 -25.63 6.72 18.89
N VAL A 134 -24.80 6.09 19.75
CA VAL A 134 -23.69 5.24 19.29
C VAL A 134 -24.20 4.12 18.38
N LYS A 135 -25.31 3.47 18.76
CA LYS A 135 -25.92 2.38 18.00
C LYS A 135 -26.47 2.84 16.64
N ASP A 136 -27.04 4.03 16.60
CA ASP A 136 -27.74 4.55 15.41
C ASP A 136 -26.78 5.28 14.45
N SER A 137 -25.71 5.87 14.95
CA SER A 137 -24.85 6.79 14.19
C SER A 137 -23.49 6.22 13.81
N MET A 138 -22.86 5.37 14.63
CA MET A 138 -21.46 5.01 14.42
C MET A 138 -21.28 3.99 13.28
N PRO A 139 -20.43 4.26 12.28
CA PRO A 139 -20.13 3.28 11.24
C PRO A 139 -19.04 2.31 11.70
N ILE A 140 -19.16 1.04 11.28
CA ILE A 140 -18.06 0.08 11.34
C ILE A 140 -17.06 0.40 10.21
N GLY A 141 -15.76 0.34 10.52
CA GLY A 141 -14.70 0.50 9.54
C GLY A 141 -14.72 -0.60 8.48
N SER A 142 -14.42 -0.24 7.24
CA SER A 142 -14.39 -1.15 6.10
C SER A 142 -13.27 -2.17 6.23
N ILE A 143 -13.59 -3.41 5.85
CA ILE A 143 -12.64 -4.52 5.71
C ILE A 143 -12.29 -4.61 4.21
N ASP A 144 -11.46 -3.68 3.76
CA ASP A 144 -11.00 -3.67 2.38
C ASP A 144 -9.95 -4.77 2.15
N VAL A 145 -9.76 -5.13 0.88
CA VAL A 145 -8.77 -6.15 0.49
C VAL A 145 -7.84 -5.61 -0.59
N ASN A 146 -6.62 -6.13 -0.68
CA ASN A 146 -5.67 -5.77 -1.73
C ASN A 146 -5.30 -6.98 -2.61
N ILE A 147 -5.26 -6.73 -3.92
CA ILE A 147 -4.72 -7.66 -4.92
C ILE A 147 -3.61 -6.94 -5.69
N MET A 148 -2.40 -7.48 -5.63
CA MET A 148 -1.31 -7.09 -6.53
C MET A 148 -1.53 -7.74 -7.89
N THR A 149 -1.95 -6.95 -8.88
CA THR A 149 -2.47 -7.47 -10.17
C THR A 149 -1.44 -8.23 -11.01
N LYS A 150 -0.15 -7.93 -10.81
CA LYS A 150 0.99 -8.60 -11.48
C LYS A 150 1.44 -9.89 -10.78
N VAL A 151 1.02 -10.13 -9.53
CA VAL A 151 1.30 -11.38 -8.81
C VAL A 151 0.19 -12.38 -9.12
N ASP A 152 0.17 -12.81 -10.39
CA ASP A 152 -0.91 -13.62 -10.98
C ASP A 152 -0.34 -14.89 -11.63
N LYS A 153 0.33 -15.70 -10.81
CA LYS A 153 1.03 -16.91 -11.25
C LYS A 153 0.05 -17.94 -11.82
N ASP A 154 0.41 -18.52 -12.97
CA ASP A 154 -0.30 -19.64 -13.56
C ASP A 154 -0.30 -20.87 -12.63
N ASN A 155 -1.44 -21.55 -12.51
CA ASN A 155 -1.58 -22.78 -11.74
C ASN A 155 -1.79 -24.00 -12.65
N TYR A 156 -1.48 -25.17 -12.11
CA TYR A 156 -1.46 -26.43 -12.86
C TYR A 156 -2.10 -27.53 -12.04
N ASP A 157 -2.96 -28.34 -12.66
CA ASP A 157 -3.31 -29.65 -12.12
C ASP A 157 -2.34 -30.68 -12.72
N LYS A 158 -1.51 -31.29 -11.87
CA LYS A 158 -0.38 -32.13 -12.27
C LYS A 158 0.55 -31.40 -13.27
N LYS A 159 0.40 -31.72 -14.56
CA LYS A 159 1.20 -31.14 -15.66
C LYS A 159 0.37 -30.22 -16.56
N GLU A 160 -0.95 -30.23 -16.43
CA GLU A 160 -1.84 -29.46 -17.29
C GLU A 160 -2.04 -28.07 -16.71
N LYS A 161 -1.89 -27.05 -17.56
CA LYS A 161 -2.09 -25.67 -17.18
C LYS A 161 -3.58 -25.41 -17.01
N LEU A 162 -3.96 -24.85 -15.86
CA LEU A 162 -5.34 -24.47 -15.59
C LEU A 162 -5.71 -23.16 -16.34
N PRO A 163 -7.01 -22.93 -16.60
CA PRO A 163 -7.49 -21.65 -17.10
C PRO A 163 -7.08 -20.47 -16.21
N SER A 164 -7.03 -19.26 -16.77
CA SER A 164 -6.55 -18.07 -16.06
C SER A 164 -7.35 -17.73 -14.81
N GLU A 165 -8.61 -18.15 -14.70
CA GLU A 165 -9.43 -17.97 -13.50
C GLU A 165 -8.84 -18.66 -12.26
N TYR A 166 -7.99 -19.68 -12.44
CA TYR A 166 -7.27 -20.35 -11.36
C TYR A 166 -5.92 -19.71 -11.05
N ASN A 167 -5.49 -18.67 -11.77
CA ASN A 167 -4.27 -17.95 -11.44
C ASN A 167 -4.42 -17.24 -10.08
N ASP A 168 -3.28 -16.98 -9.41
CA ASP A 168 -3.28 -16.54 -8.02
C ASP A 168 -4.10 -15.25 -7.75
N ALA A 169 -4.06 -14.25 -8.65
CA ALA A 169 -4.83 -13.01 -8.47
C ALA A 169 -6.30 -13.18 -8.84
N HIS A 170 -6.61 -14.04 -9.83
CA HIS A 170 -7.98 -14.36 -10.21
C HIS A 170 -8.70 -15.16 -9.12
N ALA A 171 -8.02 -16.14 -8.53
CA ALA A 171 -8.52 -16.88 -7.37
C ALA A 171 -8.73 -15.96 -6.15
N ALA A 172 -7.85 -14.99 -5.93
CA ALA A 172 -8.03 -13.98 -4.89
C ALA A 172 -9.25 -13.09 -5.13
N LEU A 173 -9.43 -12.63 -6.37
CA LEU A 173 -10.60 -11.85 -6.76
C LEU A 173 -11.89 -12.64 -6.58
N ARG A 174 -11.94 -13.90 -7.03
CA ARG A 174 -13.09 -14.79 -6.83
C ARG A 174 -13.37 -15.02 -5.35
N GLY A 175 -12.33 -15.28 -4.56
CA GLY A 175 -12.44 -15.46 -3.12
C GLY A 175 -13.09 -14.25 -2.43
N TYR A 176 -12.67 -13.03 -2.81
CA TYR A 176 -13.25 -11.79 -2.33
C TYR A 176 -14.68 -11.56 -2.84
N ALA A 177 -14.92 -11.79 -4.13
CA ALA A 177 -16.24 -11.62 -4.76
C ALA A 177 -17.30 -12.50 -4.08
N ASN A 178 -16.93 -13.74 -3.74
CA ASN A 178 -17.82 -14.71 -3.10
C ASN A 178 -17.92 -14.55 -1.57
N SER A 179 -17.14 -13.65 -0.95
CA SER A 179 -17.24 -13.39 0.50
C SER A 179 -18.46 -12.56 0.88
N THR A 180 -18.82 -12.55 2.15
CA THR A 180 -19.92 -11.75 2.70
C THR A 180 -19.60 -10.27 2.85
N LEU A 181 -18.37 -9.84 2.51
CA LEU A 181 -17.95 -8.45 2.67
C LEU A 181 -18.72 -7.46 1.79
N ASN A 182 -19.00 -6.28 2.34
CA ASN A 182 -19.52 -5.12 1.62
C ASN A 182 -18.45 -4.01 1.67
N SER A 183 -17.37 -4.18 0.92
CA SER A 183 -16.16 -3.38 1.04
C SER A 183 -15.53 -3.09 -0.32
N SER A 184 -14.25 -2.74 -0.35
CA SER A 184 -13.52 -2.41 -1.56
C SER A 184 -12.34 -3.35 -1.82
N VAL A 185 -12.09 -3.66 -3.10
CA VAL A 185 -10.83 -4.25 -3.56
C VAL A 185 -9.91 -3.16 -4.09
N VAL A 186 -8.74 -3.06 -3.48
CA VAL A 186 -7.65 -2.18 -3.87
C VAL A 186 -6.75 -2.92 -4.86
N LEU A 187 -6.74 -2.49 -6.11
CA LEU A 187 -5.88 -3.04 -7.16
C LEU A 187 -4.58 -2.25 -7.23
N SER A 188 -3.45 -2.96 -7.07
CA SER A 188 -2.10 -2.37 -7.02
C SER A 188 -1.14 -3.06 -7.99
N ALA A 189 0.05 -2.48 -8.14
CA ALA A 189 1.12 -2.96 -9.03
C ALA A 189 0.81 -2.89 -10.54
N GLY A 190 -0.11 -2.00 -10.95
CA GLY A 190 -0.43 -1.73 -12.36
C GLY A 190 -1.69 -2.44 -12.85
N MET A 191 -1.93 -2.38 -14.16
CA MET A 191 -3.12 -2.93 -14.79
C MET A 191 -2.92 -4.38 -15.22
N ASN A 192 -3.90 -5.26 -14.95
CA ASN A 192 -4.00 -6.60 -15.53
C ASN A 192 -5.36 -6.73 -16.26
N PRO A 193 -5.39 -6.55 -17.60
CA PRO A 193 -6.64 -6.57 -18.37
C PRO A 193 -7.43 -7.88 -18.25
N ARG A 194 -6.75 -9.02 -18.05
CA ARG A 194 -7.41 -10.33 -17.87
C ARG A 194 -8.16 -10.37 -16.54
N LEU A 195 -7.50 -9.97 -15.46
CA LEU A 195 -8.13 -9.88 -14.13
C LEU A 195 -9.32 -8.90 -14.14
N TYR A 196 -9.17 -7.74 -14.77
CA TYR A 196 -10.23 -6.73 -14.84
C TYR A 196 -11.42 -7.22 -15.68
N SER A 197 -11.16 -8.02 -16.73
CA SER A 197 -12.24 -8.65 -17.50
C SER A 197 -12.93 -9.77 -16.71
N TYR A 198 -12.18 -10.51 -15.88
CA TYR A 198 -12.75 -11.53 -15.02
C TYR A 198 -13.69 -10.96 -13.94
N MET A 199 -13.50 -9.70 -13.53
CA MET A 199 -14.44 -9.01 -12.61
C MET A 199 -15.88 -8.94 -13.14
N GLU A 200 -16.07 -8.96 -14.47
CA GLU A 200 -17.41 -8.93 -15.09
C GLU A 200 -18.27 -10.14 -14.76
N GLN A 201 -17.66 -11.23 -14.29
CA GLN A 201 -18.38 -12.47 -13.94
C GLN A 201 -19.10 -12.38 -12.59
N PHE A 202 -18.93 -11.29 -11.83
CA PHE A 202 -19.41 -11.17 -10.46
C PHE A 202 -20.42 -10.03 -10.30
N GLU A 203 -21.66 -10.40 -9.99
CA GLU A 203 -22.81 -9.47 -9.89
C GLU A 203 -22.58 -8.33 -8.88
N ASP A 204 -21.92 -8.61 -7.76
CA ASP A 204 -21.75 -7.65 -6.67
C ASP A 204 -20.87 -6.43 -7.00
N PHE A 205 -20.17 -6.44 -8.15
CA PHE A 205 -19.40 -5.28 -8.64
C PHE A 205 -20.22 -4.30 -9.47
N TYR A 206 -21.42 -4.68 -9.90
CA TYR A 206 -22.29 -3.82 -10.69
C TYR A 206 -23.07 -2.86 -9.79
N PRO A 207 -23.29 -1.59 -10.22
CA PRO A 207 -24.15 -0.67 -9.49
C PRO A 207 -25.62 -1.08 -9.64
N ASN A 208 -26.39 -0.88 -8.57
CA ASN A 208 -27.85 -0.92 -8.67
C ASN A 208 -28.43 0.42 -9.17
N THR A 209 -29.76 0.51 -9.28
CA THR A 209 -30.47 1.72 -9.74
C THR A 209 -30.25 2.96 -8.85
N ASN A 210 -29.81 2.76 -7.61
CA ASN A 210 -29.44 3.82 -6.67
C ASN A 210 -27.94 4.16 -6.70
N GLY A 211 -27.16 3.54 -7.59
CA GLY A 211 -25.70 3.71 -7.69
C GLY A 211 -24.92 3.04 -6.56
N ILE A 212 -25.55 2.11 -5.82
CA ILE A 212 -24.87 1.38 -4.74
C ILE A 212 -24.17 0.16 -5.34
N ILE A 213 -22.89 0.00 -4.99
CA ILE A 213 -22.05 -1.14 -5.36
C ILE A 213 -21.64 -1.86 -4.08
N LYS A 214 -21.80 -3.18 -4.06
CA LYS A 214 -21.46 -4.01 -2.89
C LYS A 214 -19.96 -4.28 -2.80
N LYS A 215 -19.32 -4.61 -3.92
CA LYS A 215 -17.87 -4.83 -4.05
C LYS A 215 -17.25 -3.70 -4.86
N LYS A 216 -16.74 -2.69 -4.17
CA LYS A 216 -16.20 -1.48 -4.80
C LYS A 216 -14.81 -1.71 -5.34
N ILE A 217 -14.43 -0.96 -6.37
CA ILE A 217 -13.08 -0.99 -6.97
C ILE A 217 -12.33 0.27 -6.56
N VAL A 218 -11.13 0.10 -5.99
CA VAL A 218 -10.16 1.16 -5.74
C VAL A 218 -8.94 0.92 -6.63
N LEU A 219 -8.53 1.93 -7.39
CA LEU A 219 -7.30 1.88 -8.19
C LEU A 219 -6.20 2.68 -7.50
N LYS A 220 -5.08 2.03 -7.15
CA LYS A 220 -3.86 2.74 -6.76
C LYS A 220 -3.17 3.26 -8.03
N VAL A 221 -2.99 4.57 -8.09
CA VAL A 221 -2.49 5.27 -9.29
C VAL A 221 -1.41 6.28 -8.92
N SER A 222 -0.50 6.52 -9.85
CA SER A 222 0.61 7.48 -9.72
C SER A 222 0.52 8.62 -10.74
N ASP A 223 -0.50 8.64 -11.60
CA ASP A 223 -0.72 9.69 -12.59
C ASP A 223 -2.18 9.69 -13.09
N TYR A 224 -2.66 10.86 -13.53
CA TYR A 224 -4.04 11.05 -13.99
C TYR A 224 -4.36 10.29 -15.28
N ARG A 225 -3.40 10.21 -16.22
CA ARG A 225 -3.61 9.57 -17.53
C ARG A 225 -3.89 8.07 -17.38
N SER A 226 -3.09 7.39 -16.56
CA SER A 226 -3.26 5.98 -16.22
C SER A 226 -4.59 5.73 -15.52
N ALA A 227 -4.98 6.62 -14.59
CA ALA A 227 -6.27 6.55 -13.93
C ALA A 227 -7.44 6.65 -14.92
N LEU A 228 -7.42 7.63 -15.83
CA LEU A 228 -8.44 7.80 -16.86
C LEU A 228 -8.51 6.58 -17.80
N ILE A 229 -7.36 6.05 -18.24
CA ILE A 229 -7.32 4.86 -19.11
C ILE A 229 -7.95 3.65 -18.43
N GLN A 230 -7.56 3.38 -17.17
CA GLN A 230 -8.08 2.25 -16.41
C GLN A 230 -9.56 2.42 -16.07
N GLY A 231 -9.98 3.64 -15.70
CA GLY A 231 -11.39 3.99 -15.48
C GLY A 231 -12.24 3.74 -16.71
N LYS A 232 -11.82 4.23 -17.89
CA LYS A 232 -12.49 3.98 -19.17
C LYS A 232 -12.55 2.48 -19.50
N PHE A 233 -11.50 1.72 -19.20
CA PHE A 233 -11.46 0.29 -19.45
C PHE A 233 -12.49 -0.47 -18.61
N LEU A 234 -12.59 -0.18 -17.31
CA LEU A 234 -13.57 -0.79 -16.41
C LEU A 234 -15.00 -0.32 -16.70
N ALA A 235 -15.20 0.95 -17.02
CA ALA A 235 -16.52 1.49 -17.35
C ALA A 235 -17.12 0.83 -18.59
N LYS A 236 -16.31 0.60 -19.64
CA LYS A 236 -16.73 -0.16 -20.84
C LYS A 236 -17.17 -1.60 -20.55
N LYS A 237 -16.88 -2.11 -19.34
CA LYS A 237 -17.28 -3.44 -18.85
C LYS A 237 -18.53 -3.39 -17.95
N GLY A 238 -19.06 -2.20 -17.70
CA GLY A 238 -20.14 -1.95 -16.75
C GLY A 238 -19.66 -1.83 -15.30
N LEU A 239 -18.35 -1.67 -15.06
CA LEU A 239 -17.74 -1.63 -13.72
C LEU A 239 -17.28 -0.22 -13.38
N TRP A 240 -17.51 0.21 -12.14
CA TRP A 240 -17.18 1.57 -11.69
C TRP A 240 -15.99 1.58 -10.73
N VAL A 241 -15.01 2.46 -10.99
CA VAL A 241 -13.95 2.79 -10.03
C VAL A 241 -14.54 3.73 -8.99
N SER A 242 -14.70 3.24 -7.77
CA SER A 242 -15.29 4.02 -6.66
C SER A 242 -14.29 4.97 -6.01
N GLU A 243 -12.99 4.69 -6.14
CA GLU A 243 -11.91 5.51 -5.58
C GLU A 243 -10.65 5.43 -6.43
N TYR A 244 -10.04 6.59 -6.71
CA TYR A 244 -8.64 6.66 -7.14
C TYR A 244 -7.77 7.01 -5.94
N ARG A 245 -6.87 6.10 -5.59
CA ARG A 245 -5.93 6.27 -4.47
C ARG A 245 -4.58 6.68 -5.01
N ILE A 246 -4.30 7.97 -4.94
CA ILE A 246 -3.09 8.60 -5.45
C ILE A 246 -1.96 8.32 -4.47
N GLU A 247 -0.86 7.76 -4.95
CA GLU A 247 0.30 7.41 -4.13
C GLU A 247 1.57 8.08 -4.65
N SER A 248 2.38 8.60 -3.73
CA SER A 248 3.74 9.05 -4.06
C SER A 248 4.56 7.88 -4.63
N GLY A 249 5.16 8.11 -5.80
CA GLY A 249 5.93 7.07 -6.51
C GLY A 249 7.11 6.53 -5.69
N LEU A 250 7.77 7.37 -4.90
CA LEU A 250 8.99 7.00 -4.16
C LEU A 250 8.91 7.23 -2.64
N ASN A 251 7.99 8.04 -2.13
CA ASN A 251 7.91 8.38 -0.69
C ASN A 251 6.93 7.48 0.10
N CYS A 252 6.52 6.35 -0.46
CA CYS A 252 5.69 5.34 0.21
C CYS A 252 6.54 4.18 0.76
N GLY A 253 5.94 3.31 1.59
CA GLY A 253 6.55 2.04 1.98
C GLY A 253 6.26 0.93 0.95
N GLY A 254 7.03 -0.16 0.98
CA GLY A 254 6.86 -1.28 0.06
C GLY A 254 7.51 -1.05 -1.30
N HIS A 255 6.86 -1.54 -2.36
CA HIS A 255 7.34 -1.35 -3.74
C HIS A 255 7.21 0.12 -4.15
N ALA A 256 8.31 0.68 -4.64
CA ALA A 256 8.35 2.04 -5.15
C ALA A 256 8.28 2.02 -6.69
N PHE A 257 7.50 2.94 -7.23
CA PHE A 257 7.27 3.09 -8.66
C PHE A 257 7.61 4.53 -9.03
N ALA A 258 8.88 4.79 -9.35
CA ALA A 258 9.29 6.09 -9.85
C ALA A 258 8.44 6.47 -11.07
N THR A 259 7.81 7.64 -11.02
CA THR A 259 7.22 8.25 -12.22
C THR A 259 8.35 8.79 -13.10
N ASP A 260 8.03 9.32 -14.28
CA ASP A 260 9.00 10.01 -15.14
C ASP A 260 9.39 11.41 -14.59
N GLY A 261 9.53 11.56 -13.27
CA GLY A 261 9.85 12.83 -12.59
C GLY A 261 8.63 13.66 -12.17
N TYR A 262 7.42 13.12 -12.27
CA TYR A 262 6.20 13.77 -11.80
C TYR A 262 6.03 13.62 -10.28
N LEU A 263 6.04 14.74 -9.56
CA LEU A 263 5.85 14.81 -8.11
C LEU A 263 4.36 14.72 -7.74
N MET A 264 4.08 14.29 -6.51
CA MET A 264 2.72 14.00 -6.04
C MET A 264 1.81 15.23 -6.03
N GLY A 265 2.34 16.41 -5.69
CA GLY A 265 1.56 17.65 -5.63
C GLY A 265 0.90 18.04 -6.95
N PRO A 266 1.66 18.19 -8.05
CA PRO A 266 1.10 18.42 -9.38
C PRO A 266 0.07 17.36 -9.82
N ILE A 267 0.32 16.09 -9.48
CA ILE A 267 -0.63 15.01 -9.79
C ILE A 267 -1.95 15.23 -9.03
N LEU A 268 -1.89 15.50 -7.72
CA LEU A 268 -3.08 15.78 -6.91
C LEU A 268 -3.85 17.00 -7.44
N GLN A 269 -3.14 18.06 -7.83
CA GLN A 269 -3.76 19.25 -8.44
C GLN A 269 -4.52 18.89 -9.71
N GLN A 270 -3.92 18.08 -10.59
CA GLN A 270 -4.56 17.62 -11.81
C GLN A 270 -5.84 16.83 -11.53
N PHE A 271 -5.83 15.96 -10.51
CA PHE A 271 -7.02 15.24 -10.09
C PHE A 271 -8.10 16.15 -9.51
N LYS A 272 -7.74 17.16 -8.72
CA LYS A 272 -8.67 18.17 -8.18
C LYS A 272 -9.36 18.94 -9.31
N GLU A 273 -8.60 19.45 -10.26
CA GLU A 273 -9.13 20.26 -11.38
C GLU A 273 -10.00 19.45 -12.34
N ASN A 274 -9.63 18.20 -12.60
CA ASN A 274 -10.30 17.37 -13.61
C ASN A 274 -11.28 16.34 -13.02
N LYS A 275 -11.61 16.41 -11.71
CA LYS A 275 -12.49 15.43 -11.03
C LYS A 275 -13.84 15.27 -11.73
N GLU A 276 -14.50 16.39 -12.05
CA GLU A 276 -15.82 16.37 -12.69
C GLU A 276 -15.76 15.84 -14.13
N GLU A 277 -14.73 16.20 -14.90
CA GLU A 277 -14.52 15.68 -16.25
C GLU A 277 -14.25 14.16 -16.22
N LEU A 278 -13.43 13.69 -15.26
CA LEU A 278 -13.17 12.28 -15.05
C LEU A 278 -14.45 11.52 -14.73
N ILE A 279 -15.28 12.02 -13.80
CA ILE A 279 -16.56 11.41 -13.44
C ILE A 279 -17.45 11.34 -14.68
N LYS A 280 -17.67 12.47 -15.36
CA LYS A 280 -18.55 12.55 -16.53
C LYS A 280 -18.12 11.57 -17.62
N THR A 281 -16.84 11.62 -18.01
CA THR A 281 -16.29 10.80 -19.09
C THR A 281 -16.40 9.31 -18.81
N VAL A 282 -16.12 8.89 -17.57
CA VAL A 282 -16.18 7.47 -17.19
C VAL A 282 -17.63 7.02 -16.98
N HIS A 283 -18.49 7.89 -16.47
CA HIS A 283 -19.90 7.59 -16.23
C HIS A 283 -20.68 7.39 -17.53
N GLU A 284 -20.46 8.22 -18.54
CA GLU A 284 -21.09 8.05 -19.86
C GLU A 284 -20.77 6.67 -20.48
N LEU A 285 -19.52 6.23 -20.37
CA LEU A 285 -19.11 4.89 -20.82
C LEU A 285 -19.73 3.77 -19.98
N LEU A 286 -19.88 3.99 -18.67
CA LEU A 286 -20.51 3.04 -17.76
C LEU A 286 -21.98 2.81 -18.15
N ILE A 287 -22.75 3.89 -18.34
CA ILE A 287 -24.18 3.78 -18.69
C ILE A 287 -24.35 3.05 -20.01
N ALA A 288 -23.61 3.42 -21.06
CA ALA A 288 -23.68 2.73 -22.35
C ALA A 288 -23.34 1.23 -22.23
N ALA A 289 -22.38 0.86 -21.37
CA ALA A 289 -22.02 -0.53 -21.13
C ALA A 289 -23.09 -1.29 -20.32
N LEU A 290 -23.78 -0.64 -19.38
CA LEU A 290 -24.86 -1.24 -18.61
C LEU A 290 -26.12 -1.45 -19.48
N GLU A 291 -26.50 -0.46 -20.29
CA GLU A 291 -27.64 -0.54 -21.21
C GLU A 291 -27.45 -1.66 -22.24
N SER A 292 -26.27 -1.73 -22.88
CA SER A 292 -25.97 -2.78 -23.86
C SER A 292 -25.92 -4.19 -23.27
N LYS A 293 -25.79 -4.30 -21.95
CA LYS A 293 -25.83 -5.55 -21.20
C LYS A 293 -27.17 -5.80 -20.49
N GLU A 294 -28.17 -4.95 -20.74
CA GLU A 294 -29.49 -5.03 -20.13
C GLU A 294 -29.46 -5.01 -18.58
N ARG A 295 -28.51 -4.25 -18.00
CA ARG A 295 -28.31 -4.13 -16.55
C ARG A 295 -28.94 -2.85 -15.98
N ALA A 296 -29.17 -2.86 -14.66
CA ALA A 296 -29.68 -1.70 -13.94
C ALA A 296 -28.75 -0.49 -14.08
N CYS A 297 -29.32 0.64 -14.53
CA CYS A 297 -28.58 1.89 -14.65
C CYS A 297 -28.84 2.80 -13.44
N PRO A 298 -27.79 3.41 -12.85
CA PRO A 298 -27.95 4.36 -11.75
C PRO A 298 -28.66 5.63 -12.22
N LYS A 299 -29.63 6.12 -11.44
CA LYS A 299 -30.43 7.32 -11.76
C LYS A 299 -29.70 8.65 -11.54
N LYS A 300 -28.59 8.61 -10.81
CA LYS A 300 -27.76 9.77 -10.46
C LYS A 300 -26.32 9.51 -10.91
N PRO A 301 -25.52 10.55 -11.18
CA PRO A 301 -24.10 10.41 -11.40
C PRO A 301 -23.45 9.57 -10.28
N MET A 302 -22.57 8.66 -10.69
CA MET A 302 -21.85 7.81 -9.74
C MET A 302 -20.89 8.65 -8.92
N ALA A 303 -20.86 8.44 -7.60
CA ALA A 303 -19.92 9.13 -6.73
C ALA A 303 -18.50 8.59 -6.93
N LEU A 304 -17.51 9.49 -6.92
CA LEU A 304 -16.09 9.17 -7.00
C LEU A 304 -15.32 9.76 -5.82
N LYS A 305 -14.57 8.92 -5.14
CA LYS A 305 -13.59 9.34 -4.14
C LYS A 305 -12.20 9.50 -4.73
N ILE A 306 -11.44 10.45 -4.20
CA ILE A 306 -10.02 10.63 -4.45
C ILE A 306 -9.32 10.61 -3.10
N SER A 307 -8.36 9.73 -2.90
CA SER A 307 -7.57 9.67 -1.68
C SER A 307 -6.09 9.82 -1.99
N ALA A 308 -5.30 10.18 -0.97
CA ALA A 308 -3.87 10.43 -1.10
C ALA A 308 -3.08 9.63 -0.07
N GLN A 309 -1.91 9.11 -0.45
CA GLN A 309 -1.00 8.46 0.49
C GLN A 309 0.47 8.54 0.05
N GLY A 310 1.37 8.36 1.02
CA GLY A 310 2.82 8.41 0.80
C GLY A 310 3.43 9.60 1.51
N GLY A 311 4.42 9.35 2.36
CA GLY A 311 5.21 10.38 3.04
C GLY A 311 4.55 11.13 4.19
N VAL A 312 3.21 11.11 4.30
CA VAL A 312 2.45 11.83 5.33
C VAL A 312 2.91 11.42 6.73
N GLY A 313 3.25 12.40 7.55
CA GLY A 313 3.81 12.18 8.87
C GLY A 313 3.29 13.13 9.94
N THR A 314 2.62 14.24 9.62
CA THR A 314 2.07 15.17 10.64
C THR A 314 0.60 15.52 10.39
N ALA A 315 -0.04 16.11 11.41
CA ALA A 315 -1.42 16.60 11.33
C ALA A 315 -1.57 17.71 10.29
N GLU A 316 -0.57 18.60 10.20
CA GLU A 316 -0.55 19.72 9.28
C GLU A 316 -0.51 19.22 7.83
N GLU A 317 0.33 18.23 7.53
CA GLU A 317 0.39 17.61 6.20
C GLU A 317 -0.92 16.90 5.85
N HIS A 318 -1.50 16.18 6.81
CA HIS A 318 -2.79 15.54 6.61
C HIS A 318 -3.90 16.55 6.33
N HIS A 319 -3.99 17.62 7.13
CA HIS A 319 -4.98 18.68 6.94
C HIS A 319 -4.76 19.39 5.61
N PHE A 320 -3.50 19.70 5.26
CA PHE A 320 -3.12 20.31 4.00
C PHE A 320 -3.60 19.48 2.80
N LEU A 321 -3.40 18.16 2.80
CA LEU A 321 -3.89 17.32 1.72
C LEU A 321 -5.42 17.38 1.57
N MET A 322 -6.14 17.36 2.69
CA MET A 322 -7.60 17.42 2.71
C MET A 322 -8.13 18.77 2.20
N SER A 323 -7.56 19.89 2.64
CA SER A 323 -8.05 21.23 2.32
C SER A 323 -7.55 21.76 0.98
N GLU A 324 -6.28 21.53 0.64
CA GLU A 324 -5.71 22.01 -0.61
C GLU A 324 -6.19 21.15 -1.78
N TYR A 325 -6.10 19.82 -1.67
CA TYR A 325 -6.40 18.95 -2.81
C TYR A 325 -7.82 18.40 -2.83
N ASN A 326 -8.65 18.74 -1.83
CA ASN A 326 -10.03 18.22 -1.68
C ASN A 326 -10.09 16.68 -1.74
N VAL A 327 -9.09 16.01 -1.18
CA VAL A 327 -9.09 14.55 -1.08
C VAL A 327 -10.10 14.10 -0.02
N ASP A 328 -10.74 12.97 -0.27
CA ASP A 328 -11.76 12.38 0.58
C ASP A 328 -11.15 11.63 1.79
N SER A 329 -9.89 11.18 1.67
CA SER A 329 -9.18 10.49 2.75
C SER A 329 -7.66 10.48 2.53
N VAL A 330 -6.90 10.36 3.62
CA VAL A 330 -5.43 10.21 3.60
C VAL A 330 -5.00 8.87 4.19
N GLY A 331 -4.16 8.13 3.47
CA GLY A 331 -3.63 6.84 3.93
C GLY A 331 -2.38 6.99 4.80
N TRP A 332 -2.43 6.43 6.02
CA TRP A 332 -1.31 6.40 6.96
C TRP A 332 -0.76 4.97 7.07
N GLY A 333 0.33 4.69 6.35
CA GLY A 333 0.97 3.36 6.33
C GLY A 333 2.02 3.21 7.42
N SER A 334 3.27 3.53 7.09
CA SER A 334 4.46 3.23 7.91
C SER A 334 4.34 3.60 9.39
N ALA A 335 3.67 4.71 9.72
CA ALA A 335 3.44 5.13 11.10
C ALA A 335 2.70 4.06 11.93
N PHE A 336 1.72 3.37 11.32
CA PHE A 336 0.96 2.31 11.99
C PHE A 336 1.77 1.01 12.19
N LEU A 337 2.93 0.84 11.55
CA LEU A 337 3.85 -0.27 11.89
C LEU A 337 4.38 -0.14 13.32
N LEU A 338 4.33 1.05 13.92
CA LEU A 338 4.71 1.31 15.32
C LEU A 338 3.50 1.27 16.28
N VAL A 339 2.35 0.75 15.83
CA VAL A 339 1.10 0.66 16.61
C VAL A 339 0.65 -0.80 16.73
N PRO A 340 1.15 -1.55 17.73
CA PRO A 340 0.84 -2.99 17.89
C PRO A 340 -0.66 -3.29 18.12
N GLU A 341 -1.41 -2.30 18.61
CA GLU A 341 -2.87 -2.37 18.75
C GLU A 341 -3.60 -2.42 17.41
N ALA A 342 -2.98 -1.94 16.32
CA ALA A 342 -3.57 -1.91 14.98
C ALA A 342 -2.90 -2.88 14.00
N THR A 343 -1.60 -3.13 14.14
CA THR A 343 -0.81 -3.94 13.19
C THR A 343 -0.18 -5.17 13.85
N THR A 344 0.31 -6.10 13.03
CA THR A 344 0.88 -7.38 13.48
C THR A 344 2.36 -7.44 13.15
N VAL A 345 3.12 -6.57 13.81
CA VAL A 345 4.58 -6.48 13.74
C VAL A 345 5.19 -7.20 14.95
N ASP A 346 6.14 -8.11 14.72
CA ASP A 346 6.85 -8.82 15.78
C ASP A 346 7.75 -7.89 16.59
N LYS A 347 8.08 -8.31 17.81
CA LYS A 347 8.83 -7.50 18.77
C LYS A 347 10.23 -7.11 18.26
N ASP A 348 10.97 -8.04 17.67
CA ASP A 348 12.33 -7.76 17.18
C ASP A 348 12.31 -6.76 16.03
N THR A 349 11.31 -6.85 15.16
CA THR A 349 11.09 -5.86 14.08
C THR A 349 10.68 -4.50 14.66
N LEU A 350 9.75 -4.43 15.61
CA LEU A 350 9.35 -3.18 16.29
C LEU A 350 10.55 -2.48 16.94
N ASP A 351 11.39 -3.23 17.65
CA ASP A 351 12.57 -2.72 18.34
C ASP A 351 13.62 -2.14 17.37
N LYS A 352 13.66 -2.63 16.13
CA LYS A 352 14.50 -2.07 15.06
C LYS A 352 13.85 -0.84 14.42
N LEU A 353 12.55 -0.88 14.14
CA LEU A 353 11.81 0.22 13.51
C LEU A 353 11.88 1.49 14.37
N VAL A 354 11.70 1.37 15.69
CA VAL A 354 11.72 2.53 16.61
C VAL A 354 13.09 3.21 16.72
N LYS A 355 14.17 2.51 16.34
CA LYS A 355 15.55 3.01 16.37
C LYS A 355 16.05 3.45 14.99
N ALA A 356 15.27 3.19 13.94
CA ALA A 356 15.70 3.40 12.56
C ALA A 356 15.93 4.90 12.29
N LYS A 357 17.04 5.19 11.64
CA LYS A 357 17.40 6.52 11.13
C LYS A 357 17.29 6.53 9.62
N GLU A 358 17.54 7.69 9.00
CA GLU A 358 17.43 7.85 7.55
C GLU A 358 18.32 6.87 6.80
N ASP A 359 19.58 6.68 7.26
CA ASP A 359 20.53 5.77 6.62
C ASP A 359 20.16 4.28 6.78
N ASP A 360 19.25 3.94 7.70
CA ASP A 360 18.77 2.57 7.89
C ASP A 360 17.64 2.22 6.92
N LEU A 361 16.94 3.23 6.38
CA LEU A 361 15.81 3.10 5.47
C LEU A 361 16.25 3.44 4.06
N TYR A 362 16.22 2.46 3.16
CA TYR A 362 16.78 2.65 1.83
C TYR A 362 15.88 2.06 0.75
N LEU A 363 15.96 2.67 -0.44
CA LEU A 363 15.36 2.14 -1.64
C LEU A 363 16.25 1.01 -2.17
N SER A 364 15.78 -0.22 -2.03
CA SER A 364 16.59 -1.41 -2.30
C SER A 364 16.19 -2.08 -3.62
N ASN A 365 17.10 -2.90 -4.16
CA ASN A 365 16.86 -3.75 -5.32
C ASN A 365 16.50 -5.20 -4.95
N ILE A 366 16.15 -5.47 -3.69
CA ILE A 366 15.98 -6.85 -3.18
C ILE A 366 14.71 -7.55 -3.68
N SER A 367 13.76 -6.82 -4.27
CA SER A 367 12.49 -7.37 -4.71
C SER A 367 12.69 -8.40 -5.83
N PRO A 368 12.08 -9.60 -5.71
CA PRO A 368 12.13 -10.59 -6.79
C PRO A 368 11.33 -10.17 -8.04
N LEU A 369 10.51 -9.12 -7.95
CA LEU A 369 9.74 -8.58 -9.07
C LEU A 369 10.54 -7.61 -9.95
N GLY A 370 11.80 -7.31 -9.62
CA GLY A 370 12.63 -6.37 -10.38
C GLY A 370 12.17 -4.91 -10.27
N ILE A 371 11.42 -4.60 -9.22
CA ILE A 371 10.92 -3.24 -8.92
C ILE A 371 11.58 -2.79 -7.62
N PRO A 372 12.08 -1.55 -7.52
CA PRO A 372 12.62 -1.00 -6.29
C PRO A 372 11.69 -1.17 -5.09
N PHE A 373 12.28 -1.38 -3.92
CA PHE A 373 11.55 -1.78 -2.72
C PHE A 373 12.17 -1.15 -1.48
N HIS A 374 11.41 -0.34 -0.75
CA HIS A 374 11.87 0.21 0.52
C HIS A 374 12.14 -0.91 1.52
N SER A 375 13.26 -0.84 2.21
CA SER A 375 13.64 -1.84 3.21
C SER A 375 14.41 -1.22 4.37
N LEU A 376 14.33 -1.90 5.52
CA LEU A 376 15.13 -1.61 6.69
C LEU A 376 16.40 -2.46 6.66
N LYS A 377 17.57 -1.82 6.72
CA LYS A 377 18.86 -2.52 6.84
C LYS A 377 18.89 -3.38 8.10
N GLY A 378 19.45 -4.59 7.99
CA GLY A 378 19.58 -5.51 9.13
C GLY A 378 18.26 -6.16 9.59
N ASN A 379 17.21 -6.15 8.76
CA ASN A 379 16.03 -7.01 9.01
C ASN A 379 16.46 -8.50 9.05
N THR A 380 15.73 -9.32 9.80
CA THR A 380 16.18 -10.71 10.07
C THR A 380 16.17 -11.59 8.83
N LYS A 381 15.37 -11.26 7.80
CA LYS A 381 15.42 -11.98 6.52
C LYS A 381 16.67 -11.69 5.71
N ASP A 382 17.18 -10.46 5.76
CA ASP A 382 18.45 -10.12 5.14
C ASP A 382 19.62 -10.78 5.85
N VAL A 383 19.60 -10.89 7.18
CA VAL A 383 20.60 -11.67 7.93
C VAL A 383 20.60 -13.15 7.49
N GLU A 384 19.41 -13.74 7.32
CA GLU A 384 19.29 -15.11 6.78
C GLU A 384 19.86 -15.22 5.35
N LYS A 385 19.57 -14.22 4.49
CA LYS A 385 20.08 -14.15 3.11
C LYS A 385 21.61 -14.12 3.09
N GLU A 386 22.23 -13.24 3.87
CA GLU A 386 23.70 -13.13 3.92
C GLU A 386 24.36 -14.41 4.41
N LYS A 387 23.79 -15.05 5.45
CA LYS A 387 24.28 -16.36 5.92
C LYS A 387 24.28 -17.41 4.80
N ARG A 388 23.21 -17.46 4.01
CA ARG A 388 23.10 -18.40 2.87
C ARG A 388 24.11 -18.12 1.76
N ILE A 389 24.41 -16.85 1.50
CA ILE A 389 25.44 -16.45 0.52
C ILE A 389 26.81 -16.96 1.00
N ILE A 390 27.16 -16.73 2.27
CA ILE A 390 28.43 -17.19 2.88
C ILE A 390 28.55 -18.72 2.84
N GLU A 391 27.46 -19.44 3.08
CA GLU A 391 27.40 -20.91 3.01
C GLU A 391 27.45 -21.47 1.57
N GLY A 392 27.58 -20.62 0.54
CA GLY A 392 27.59 -21.04 -0.87
C GLY A 392 26.23 -21.53 -1.37
N LYS A 393 25.13 -21.19 -0.69
CA LYS A 393 23.76 -21.60 -1.02
C LYS A 393 22.83 -20.39 -1.16
N PRO A 394 23.18 -19.40 -2.00
CA PRO A 394 22.42 -18.16 -2.09
C PRO A 394 20.97 -18.42 -2.50
N GLY A 395 20.05 -17.59 -1.99
CA GLY A 395 18.63 -17.64 -2.32
C GLY A 395 17.79 -18.54 -1.40
N SER A 396 16.48 -18.31 -1.42
CA SER A 396 15.50 -19.01 -0.57
C SER A 396 15.09 -20.37 -1.14
N PRO A 397 14.75 -21.37 -0.30
CA PRO A 397 14.07 -22.59 -0.74
C PRO A 397 12.74 -22.34 -1.48
N CYS A 398 12.17 -21.14 -1.33
CA CYS A 398 10.94 -20.67 -1.99
C CYS A 398 9.74 -21.61 -1.79
N PRO A 399 9.30 -21.84 -0.54
CA PRO A 399 8.20 -22.77 -0.27
C PRO A 399 6.86 -22.31 -0.87
N LYS A 400 6.59 -20.99 -0.88
CA LYS A 400 5.31 -20.38 -1.30
C LYS A 400 5.16 -20.22 -2.81
N LYS A 401 6.26 -19.95 -3.53
CA LYS A 401 6.32 -19.80 -4.99
C LYS A 401 5.40 -18.74 -5.63
N PHE A 402 4.73 -17.85 -4.88
CA PHE A 402 3.79 -16.87 -5.44
C PHE A 402 4.38 -15.97 -6.53
N VAL A 403 5.67 -15.64 -6.44
CA VAL A 403 6.40 -14.80 -7.42
C VAL A 403 7.33 -15.61 -8.33
N ALA A 404 7.07 -16.91 -8.50
CA ALA A 404 7.79 -17.76 -9.45
C ALA A 404 7.34 -17.48 -10.90
N LEU A 405 7.61 -16.27 -11.38
CA LEU A 405 7.10 -15.74 -12.65
C LEU A 405 8.13 -15.77 -13.77
N ASN A 406 9.43 -15.84 -13.45
CA ASN A 406 10.50 -15.81 -14.45
C ASN A 406 10.68 -17.18 -15.10
N LYS A 407 10.67 -17.25 -16.44
CA LYS A 407 10.70 -18.51 -17.20
C LYS A 407 12.06 -18.85 -17.82
N ASP A 408 13.13 -18.14 -17.46
CA ASP A 408 14.47 -18.30 -18.07
C ASP A 408 14.96 -19.75 -18.03
N PHE A 409 14.67 -20.48 -16.94
CA PHE A 409 15.17 -21.83 -16.71
C PHE A 409 14.09 -22.91 -16.61
N LYS A 410 12.82 -22.52 -16.49
CA LYS A 410 11.72 -23.45 -16.23
C LYS A 410 10.41 -22.88 -16.74
N GLU A 411 9.66 -23.66 -17.49
CA GLU A 411 8.37 -23.27 -18.06
C GLU A 411 7.34 -22.84 -17.00
N LYS A 412 7.29 -23.58 -15.87
CA LYS A 412 6.43 -23.26 -14.71
C LYS A 412 6.88 -22.01 -13.93
N GLY A 413 8.00 -21.42 -14.30
CA GLY A 413 8.59 -20.26 -13.65
C GLY A 413 9.45 -20.59 -12.43
N LEU A 414 10.44 -19.75 -12.17
CA LEU A 414 11.24 -19.67 -10.94
C LEU A 414 11.17 -18.25 -10.38
N CYS A 415 11.36 -18.13 -9.07
CA CYS A 415 11.52 -16.84 -8.41
C CYS A 415 12.99 -16.43 -8.48
N THR A 416 13.28 -15.18 -8.82
CA THR A 416 14.66 -14.66 -8.90
C THR A 416 15.39 -14.64 -7.55
N ALA A 417 14.64 -14.60 -6.45
CA ALA A 417 15.16 -14.79 -5.08
C ALA A 417 15.22 -16.26 -4.63
N SER A 418 14.89 -17.23 -5.50
CA SER A 418 14.96 -18.65 -5.15
C SER A 418 16.38 -19.18 -5.33
N ARG A 419 16.77 -20.12 -4.45
CA ARG A 419 18.05 -20.84 -4.55
C ARG A 419 18.23 -21.46 -5.92
N GLN A 420 17.17 -22.08 -6.45
CA GLN A 420 17.24 -22.73 -7.76
C GLN A 420 17.58 -21.75 -8.89
N TYR A 421 17.02 -20.53 -8.86
CA TYR A 421 17.34 -19.51 -9.86
C TYR A 421 18.74 -18.95 -9.67
N GLN A 422 19.08 -18.56 -8.43
CA GLN A 422 20.38 -17.93 -8.14
C GLN A 422 21.54 -18.90 -8.40
N SER A 423 21.44 -20.17 -8.01
CA SER A 423 22.49 -21.16 -8.33
C SER A 423 22.73 -21.29 -9.83
N LYS A 424 21.66 -21.37 -10.66
CA LYS A 424 21.79 -21.45 -12.12
C LYS A 424 22.42 -20.18 -12.73
N LYS A 425 22.03 -18.99 -12.23
CA LYS A 425 22.63 -17.72 -12.69
C LYS A 425 24.09 -17.59 -12.27
N VAL A 426 24.46 -18.07 -11.10
CA VAL A 426 25.86 -18.10 -10.65
C VAL A 426 26.68 -19.09 -11.49
N GLU A 427 26.13 -20.25 -11.85
CA GLU A 427 26.78 -21.21 -12.78
C GLU A 427 27.02 -20.55 -14.17
N GLU A 428 26.02 -19.87 -14.72
CA GLU A 428 26.19 -19.09 -15.95
C GLU A 428 27.27 -18.02 -15.81
N LEU A 429 27.31 -17.29 -14.69
CA LEU A 429 28.30 -16.24 -14.44
C LEU A 429 29.73 -16.81 -14.35
N ILE A 430 29.92 -17.94 -13.67
CA ILE A 430 31.22 -18.62 -13.57
C ILE A 430 31.73 -19.01 -14.95
N SER A 431 30.85 -19.47 -15.85
CA SER A 431 31.23 -19.88 -17.21
C SER A 431 31.76 -18.74 -18.10
N GLN A 432 31.50 -17.47 -17.73
CA GLN A 432 31.93 -16.29 -18.49
C GLN A 432 33.39 -15.92 -18.22
N ASN A 433 34.05 -16.49 -17.19
CA ASN A 433 35.45 -16.22 -16.83
C ASN A 433 35.80 -14.71 -16.73
N LEU A 434 34.91 -13.94 -16.12
CA LEU A 434 35.08 -12.48 -15.98
C LEU A 434 36.19 -12.12 -14.99
N PRO A 435 36.82 -10.94 -15.14
CA PRO A 435 37.67 -10.37 -14.10
C PRO A 435 36.96 -10.29 -12.75
N LYS A 436 37.70 -10.42 -11.64
CA LYS A 436 37.14 -10.52 -10.28
C LYS A 436 36.17 -9.39 -9.92
N ALA A 437 36.49 -8.15 -10.30
CA ALA A 437 35.64 -7.00 -10.01
C ALA A 437 34.27 -7.08 -10.73
N GLU A 438 34.27 -7.46 -12.00
CA GLU A 438 33.04 -7.64 -12.78
C GLU A 438 32.23 -8.84 -12.29
N TYR A 439 32.92 -9.95 -11.97
CA TYR A 439 32.30 -11.13 -11.37
C TYR A 439 31.58 -10.77 -10.07
N ASP A 440 32.26 -10.07 -9.14
CA ASP A 440 31.69 -9.71 -7.84
C ASP A 440 30.49 -8.77 -7.98
N TYR A 441 30.54 -7.83 -8.93
CA TYR A 441 29.41 -6.97 -9.27
C TYR A 441 28.18 -7.78 -9.72
N HIS A 442 28.34 -8.66 -10.71
CA HIS A 442 27.24 -9.47 -11.22
C HIS A 442 26.74 -10.50 -10.20
N PHE A 443 27.64 -11.09 -9.42
CA PHE A 443 27.29 -12.00 -8.34
C PHE A 443 26.37 -11.30 -7.33
N ASN A 444 26.75 -10.09 -6.88
CA ASN A 444 25.93 -9.31 -5.95
C ASN A 444 24.54 -8.96 -6.54
N LYS A 445 24.43 -8.61 -7.82
CA LYS A 445 23.14 -8.36 -8.47
C LYS A 445 22.24 -9.59 -8.53
N ILE A 446 22.82 -10.79 -8.61
CA ILE A 446 22.09 -12.06 -8.55
C ILE A 446 21.63 -12.34 -7.12
N THR A 447 22.53 -12.20 -6.13
CA THR A 447 22.29 -12.65 -4.75
C THR A 447 21.60 -11.63 -3.85
N GLU A 448 21.54 -10.34 -4.22
CA GLU A 448 20.86 -9.30 -3.44
C GLU A 448 19.36 -9.57 -3.26
N LYS A 449 18.75 -10.33 -4.18
CA LYS A 449 17.31 -10.61 -4.19
C LYS A 449 16.89 -11.43 -2.97
N SER A 450 15.91 -10.92 -2.24
CA SER A 450 15.41 -11.49 -0.98
C SER A 450 14.00 -12.07 -1.12
N CYS A 451 13.65 -13.04 -0.27
CA CYS A 451 12.36 -13.73 -0.33
C CYS A 451 11.26 -12.94 0.40
N THR A 452 10.64 -12.00 -0.31
CA THR A 452 9.57 -11.13 0.23
C THR A 452 8.27 -11.87 0.55
N CYS A 453 7.90 -12.92 -0.21
CA CYS A 453 6.68 -13.70 0.04
C CYS A 453 6.62 -14.31 1.43
N VAL A 454 7.77 -14.74 1.95
CA VAL A 454 7.89 -15.31 3.29
C VAL A 454 8.17 -14.18 4.28
N GLY A 455 9.20 -13.37 4.03
CA GLY A 455 9.65 -12.35 4.97
C GLY A 455 8.55 -11.36 5.38
N LEU A 456 7.66 -10.97 4.46
CA LEU A 456 6.58 -10.02 4.75
C LEU A 456 5.37 -10.66 5.45
N GLY A 457 5.33 -12.00 5.59
CA GLY A 457 4.24 -12.73 6.24
C GLY A 457 4.64 -13.31 7.61
N THR A 458 5.92 -13.64 7.81
CA THR A 458 6.43 -14.34 9.01
C THR A 458 6.12 -13.61 10.32
N SER A 459 6.12 -12.27 10.31
CA SER A 459 5.80 -11.45 11.50
C SER A 459 4.48 -11.88 12.17
N ALA A 460 3.43 -12.14 11.38
CA ALA A 460 2.15 -12.60 11.91
C ALA A 460 2.23 -13.98 12.56
N LEU A 461 3.06 -14.88 12.02
CA LEU A 461 3.27 -16.19 12.63
C LEU A 461 3.99 -16.06 13.97
N LEU A 462 5.00 -15.20 14.07
CA LEU A 462 5.77 -14.97 15.29
C LEU A 462 4.90 -14.34 16.39
N VAL A 463 4.15 -13.28 16.07
CA VAL A 463 3.27 -12.59 17.03
C VAL A 463 2.25 -13.55 17.65
N TYR A 464 1.74 -14.50 16.87
CA TYR A 464 0.73 -15.45 17.31
C TYR A 464 1.28 -16.83 17.72
N ASN A 465 2.60 -16.97 17.80
CA ASN A 465 3.27 -18.24 18.13
C ASN A 465 2.79 -19.43 17.27
N LEU A 466 2.57 -19.16 15.97
CA LEU A 466 2.19 -20.17 14.98
C LEU A 466 3.43 -20.85 14.39
N ASP A 467 3.24 -22.05 13.81
CA ASP A 467 4.34 -22.82 13.24
C ASP A 467 5.05 -22.09 12.09
N THR A 468 6.38 -21.96 12.23
CA THR A 468 7.30 -21.32 11.29
C THR A 468 8.27 -22.31 10.63
N LYS A 469 8.09 -23.64 10.77
CA LYS A 469 9.04 -24.64 10.24
C LYS A 469 9.30 -24.52 8.73
N ILE A 470 8.28 -24.12 7.97
CA ILE A 470 8.38 -23.99 6.50
C ILE A 470 8.90 -22.61 6.10
N GLU A 471 8.37 -21.55 6.71
CA GLU A 471 8.71 -20.16 6.43
C GLU A 471 10.08 -19.75 6.99
N GLY A 472 10.48 -20.34 8.11
CA GLY A 472 11.54 -19.84 8.98
C GLY A 472 11.11 -18.61 9.77
N GLU A 473 12.01 -18.09 10.60
CA GLU A 473 11.76 -16.96 11.50
C GLU A 473 12.18 -15.60 10.91
N GLY A 474 12.81 -15.60 9.72
CA GLY A 474 13.24 -14.37 9.07
C GLY A 474 12.05 -13.49 8.65
N VAL A 475 12.10 -12.22 9.02
CA VAL A 475 11.13 -11.16 8.72
C VAL A 475 11.78 -10.10 7.84
N SER A 476 11.12 -9.77 6.74
CA SER A 476 11.41 -8.61 5.91
C SER A 476 10.43 -7.51 6.31
N ILE A 477 10.88 -6.25 6.32
CA ILE A 477 10.02 -5.10 6.60
C ILE A 477 10.32 -4.01 5.57
N CYS A 478 9.27 -3.27 5.19
CA CYS A 478 9.33 -2.30 4.09
C CYS A 478 8.66 -0.97 4.44
N PRO A 479 9.10 -0.30 5.50
CA PRO A 479 8.53 0.99 5.88
C PRO A 479 8.98 2.06 4.86
N GLY A 480 8.16 3.08 4.67
CA GLY A 480 8.55 4.27 3.92
C GLY A 480 9.61 5.10 4.67
N PRO A 481 10.36 5.95 3.95
CA PRO A 481 11.54 6.64 4.48
C PRO A 481 11.23 7.64 5.61
N ASN A 482 9.98 8.11 5.66
CA ASN A 482 9.50 8.98 6.74
C ASN A 482 9.44 8.30 8.12
N LEU A 483 9.54 6.97 8.21
CA LEU A 483 9.56 6.28 9.50
C LEU A 483 10.78 6.69 10.36
N ALA A 484 11.89 7.11 9.76
CA ALA A 484 13.11 7.52 10.45
C ALA A 484 12.95 8.68 11.47
N TYR A 485 11.80 9.36 11.45
CA TYR A 485 11.47 10.44 12.37
C TYR A 485 10.56 10.00 13.52
N PHE A 486 9.95 8.81 13.44
CA PHE A 486 9.14 8.23 14.51
C PHE A 486 10.04 7.43 15.46
N SER A 487 10.08 7.85 16.72
CA SER A 487 11.03 7.32 17.72
C SER A 487 10.34 6.64 18.91
N LYS A 488 9.04 6.33 18.77
CA LYS A 488 8.24 5.73 19.83
C LYS A 488 7.27 4.68 19.28
N ILE A 489 7.09 3.58 20.02
CA ILE A 489 5.95 2.66 19.85
C ILE A 489 4.71 3.33 20.45
N ALA A 490 3.73 3.64 19.60
CA ALA A 490 2.54 4.41 19.98
C ALA A 490 1.34 3.50 20.24
N THR A 491 0.44 3.94 21.12
CA THR A 491 -0.91 3.35 21.21
C THR A 491 -1.77 3.80 20.03
N LEU A 492 -2.89 3.12 19.78
CA LEU A 492 -3.84 3.53 18.75
C LEU A 492 -4.38 4.94 19.02
N GLU A 493 -4.69 5.25 20.27
CA GLU A 493 -5.13 6.58 20.71
C GLU A 493 -4.09 7.67 20.42
N GLU A 494 -2.82 7.41 20.76
CA GLU A 494 -1.74 8.37 20.50
C GLU A 494 -1.53 8.62 19.01
N MET A 495 -1.66 7.59 18.18
CA MET A 495 -1.53 7.74 16.72
C MET A 495 -2.74 8.48 16.12
N ILE A 496 -3.96 8.19 16.58
CA ILE A 496 -5.17 8.93 16.16
C ILE A 496 -5.05 10.40 16.55
N GLY A 497 -4.66 10.67 17.79
CA GLY A 497 -4.46 12.04 18.26
C GLY A 497 -3.34 12.76 17.50
N HIS A 498 -2.28 12.05 17.09
CA HIS A 498 -1.22 12.59 16.23
C HIS A 498 -1.72 12.99 14.86
N ILE A 499 -2.50 12.14 14.19
CA ILE A 499 -3.10 12.44 12.88
C ILE A 499 -4.00 13.68 12.96
N TYR A 500 -4.67 13.87 14.10
CA TYR A 500 -5.59 14.97 14.34
C TYR A 500 -5.00 16.17 15.09
N GLY A 501 -3.68 16.22 15.30
CA GLY A 501 -2.98 17.38 15.87
C GLY A 501 -3.21 17.61 17.38
N ARG A 502 -3.63 16.58 18.12
CA ARG A 502 -3.89 16.64 19.57
C ARG A 502 -2.66 16.33 20.41
N ASN A 503 -1.77 15.51 19.87
CA ASN A 503 -0.45 15.21 20.41
C ASN A 503 0.51 15.05 19.24
N ASN A 504 1.80 14.88 19.54
CA ASN A 504 2.83 14.64 18.52
C ASN A 504 3.66 13.42 18.92
N VAL A 505 3.70 12.38 18.08
CA VAL A 505 4.54 11.18 18.30
C VAL A 505 5.93 11.31 17.68
N ILE A 506 6.20 12.39 16.93
CA ILE A 506 7.48 12.72 16.34
C ILE A 506 8.17 13.76 17.25
N GLN A 507 9.24 13.34 17.93
CA GLN A 507 10.05 14.24 18.76
C GLN A 507 11.09 15.03 17.96
N ARG A 508 11.43 14.56 16.75
CA ARG A 508 12.43 15.16 15.87
C ARG A 508 11.86 16.40 15.18
N THR A 509 12.62 17.49 15.20
CA THR A 509 12.24 18.78 14.59
C THR A 509 12.87 19.00 13.22
N ASP A 510 13.73 18.08 12.77
CA ASP A 510 14.48 18.15 11.52
C ASP A 510 13.83 17.35 10.37
N ARG A 511 12.61 16.82 10.60
CA ARG A 511 11.84 16.16 9.55
C ARG A 511 11.45 17.18 8.47
N PRO A 512 11.83 16.97 7.20
CA PRO A 512 11.34 17.80 6.11
C PRO A 512 9.85 17.55 5.84
N ASN A 513 9.17 18.53 5.26
CA ASN A 513 7.81 18.35 4.76
C ASN A 513 7.74 17.17 3.76
N MET A 514 6.62 16.44 3.73
CA MET A 514 6.43 15.26 2.88
C MET A 514 6.76 15.48 1.39
N PHE A 515 6.46 16.66 0.83
CA PHE A 515 6.77 16.98 -0.57
C PHE A 515 8.25 17.24 -0.79
N ILE A 516 8.90 17.90 0.17
CA ILE A 516 10.36 18.10 0.14
C ILE A 516 11.07 16.75 0.29
N LYS A 517 10.58 15.87 1.19
CA LYS A 517 11.13 14.53 1.34
C LYS A 517 10.98 13.72 0.05
N GLU A 518 9.82 13.78 -0.59
CA GLU A 518 9.61 13.14 -1.90
C GLU A 518 10.61 13.66 -2.93
N LEU A 519 10.74 14.97 -3.07
CA LEU A 519 11.67 15.60 -4.01
C LEU A 519 13.12 15.18 -3.78
N LEU A 520 13.59 15.16 -2.52
CA LEU A 520 14.93 14.71 -2.18
C LEU A 520 15.18 13.25 -2.60
N ILE A 521 14.18 12.38 -2.42
CA ILE A 521 14.27 10.97 -2.85
C ILE A 521 14.33 10.89 -4.38
N TYR A 522 13.54 11.70 -5.08
CA TYR A 522 13.59 11.78 -6.55
C TYR A 522 14.92 12.30 -7.08
N LEU A 523 15.55 13.25 -6.40
CA LEU A 523 16.88 13.76 -6.76
C LEU A 523 17.97 12.70 -6.60
N GLU A 524 17.94 11.92 -5.51
CA GLU A 524 18.88 10.80 -5.34
C GLU A 524 18.63 9.71 -6.39
N TYR A 525 17.37 9.36 -6.65
CA TYR A 525 17.04 8.43 -7.72
C TYR A 525 17.49 8.93 -9.10
N TYR A 526 17.30 10.22 -9.40
CA TYR A 526 17.76 10.81 -10.66
C TYR A 526 19.28 10.73 -10.81
N LYS A 527 20.02 10.98 -9.72
CA LYS A 527 21.47 10.82 -9.66
C LYS A 527 21.90 9.38 -9.93
N GLU A 528 21.26 8.39 -9.31
CA GLU A 528 21.52 6.96 -9.59
C GLU A 528 21.29 6.63 -11.07
N GLN A 529 20.20 7.13 -11.67
CA GLN A 529 19.89 6.92 -13.09
C GLN A 529 20.93 7.59 -14.02
N ILE A 530 21.52 8.72 -13.62
CA ILE A 530 22.61 9.39 -14.35
C ILE A 530 23.90 8.56 -14.28
N ASP A 531 24.20 7.98 -13.12
CA ASP A 531 25.38 7.14 -12.94
C ASP A 531 25.27 5.85 -13.78
N ASP A 532 24.09 5.22 -13.83
CA ASP A 532 23.81 4.11 -14.74
C ASP A 532 23.95 4.51 -16.22
N PHE A 533 23.44 5.69 -16.59
CA PHE A 533 23.58 6.23 -17.94
C PHE A 533 25.04 6.43 -18.36
N ARG A 534 25.92 6.87 -17.44
CA ARG A 534 27.36 7.02 -17.72
C ARG A 534 28.04 5.70 -18.10
N MET A 535 27.49 4.57 -17.67
CA MET A 535 28.03 3.25 -18.02
C MET A 535 27.60 2.79 -19.41
N ASN A 536 26.48 3.29 -19.94
CA ASN A 536 25.97 2.92 -21.27
C ASN A 536 25.14 4.05 -21.90
N ILE A 537 25.82 4.95 -22.62
CA ILE A 537 25.23 6.18 -23.16
C ILE A 537 24.43 5.89 -24.44
N THR A 538 23.14 6.21 -24.42
CA THR A 538 22.26 6.16 -25.61
C THR A 538 21.42 7.44 -25.74
N ASP A 539 21.07 7.82 -26.97
CA ASP A 539 20.19 8.98 -27.22
C ASP A 539 18.82 8.85 -26.54
N LYS A 540 18.31 7.62 -26.47
CA LYS A 540 17.02 7.32 -25.83
C LYS A 540 17.08 7.57 -24.34
N SER A 541 18.09 7.02 -23.64
CA SER A 541 18.26 7.23 -22.20
C SER A 541 18.52 8.70 -21.89
N ARG A 542 19.29 9.42 -22.73
CA ARG A 542 19.49 10.87 -22.60
C ARG A 542 18.17 11.64 -22.65
N LYS A 543 17.34 11.42 -23.68
CA LYS A 543 16.04 12.10 -23.81
C LYS A 543 15.13 11.82 -22.60
N GLN A 544 15.16 10.60 -22.08
CA GLN A 544 14.43 10.24 -20.86
C GLN A 544 14.93 11.02 -19.64
N LEU A 545 16.24 11.10 -19.41
CA LEU A 545 16.81 11.85 -18.29
C LEU A 545 16.53 13.36 -18.40
N VAL A 546 16.65 13.95 -19.59
CA VAL A 546 16.32 15.36 -19.80
C VAL A 546 14.84 15.63 -19.49
N SER A 547 13.93 14.77 -19.99
CA SER A 547 12.51 14.88 -19.68
C SER A 547 12.23 14.74 -18.18
N PHE A 548 12.92 13.81 -17.51
CA PHE A 548 12.81 13.59 -16.08
C PHE A 548 13.22 14.84 -15.28
N GLY A 549 14.37 15.44 -15.62
CA GLY A 549 14.84 16.67 -15.01
C GLY A 549 13.88 17.84 -15.22
N ASN A 550 13.31 17.97 -16.42
CA ASN A 550 12.30 18.99 -16.71
C ASN A 550 11.02 18.81 -15.87
N ASN A 551 10.52 17.57 -15.77
CA ASN A 551 9.34 17.26 -14.96
C ASN A 551 9.58 17.55 -13.47
N LEU A 552 10.77 17.25 -12.94
CA LEU A 552 11.15 17.65 -11.58
C LEU A 552 11.20 19.17 -11.43
N ASN A 553 11.76 19.87 -12.42
CA ASN A 553 11.84 21.32 -12.43
C ASN A 553 10.43 21.95 -12.37
N ASP A 554 9.49 21.44 -13.15
CA ASP A 554 8.09 21.87 -13.11
C ASP A 554 7.45 21.60 -11.75
N GLY A 555 7.74 20.44 -11.14
CA GLY A 555 7.30 20.09 -9.79
C GLY A 555 7.84 21.04 -8.71
N ILE A 556 9.12 21.42 -8.75
CA ILE A 556 9.69 22.40 -7.82
C ILE A 556 9.04 23.77 -8.02
N THR A 557 8.80 24.18 -9.27
CA THR A 557 8.14 25.47 -9.57
C THR A 557 6.72 25.49 -9.02
N TYR A 558 5.99 24.40 -9.20
CA TYR A 558 4.67 24.23 -8.60
C TYR A 558 4.73 24.36 -7.07
N TYR A 559 5.67 23.71 -6.40
CA TYR A 559 5.83 23.83 -4.95
C TYR A 559 6.24 25.22 -4.48
N GLN A 560 7.11 25.91 -5.22
CA GLN A 560 7.48 27.31 -4.91
C GLN A 560 6.23 28.21 -4.92
N ASN A 561 5.41 28.12 -5.96
CA ASN A 561 4.16 28.89 -6.03
C ASN A 561 3.19 28.51 -4.90
N LEU A 562 2.99 27.20 -4.69
CA LEU A 562 2.09 26.67 -3.67
C LEU A 562 2.42 27.17 -2.25
N PHE A 563 3.71 27.21 -1.90
CA PHE A 563 4.14 27.62 -0.56
C PHE A 563 4.37 29.13 -0.42
N GLN A 564 4.63 29.84 -1.52
CA GLN A 564 4.72 31.30 -1.53
C GLN A 564 3.37 31.95 -1.21
N ASP A 565 2.27 31.38 -1.73
CA ASP A 565 0.91 31.85 -1.43
C ASP A 565 0.47 31.53 0.01
N LYS A 566 1.28 30.77 0.76
CA LYS A 566 0.94 30.15 2.04
C LYS A 566 1.94 30.42 3.16
N LEU A 567 2.65 31.56 3.08
CA LEU A 567 3.73 31.98 3.99
C LEU A 567 3.40 31.97 5.50
N GLU A 568 2.13 31.82 5.89
CA GLU A 568 1.68 31.77 7.29
C GLU A 568 1.12 30.42 7.77
N GLU A 569 0.88 29.42 6.90
CA GLU A 569 0.01 28.27 7.22
C GLU A 569 0.71 26.92 7.49
N LEU A 570 2.03 26.79 7.27
CA LEU A 570 2.72 25.48 7.31
C LEU A 570 3.90 25.41 8.28
N SER A 571 4.11 24.23 8.87
CA SER A 571 5.28 23.90 9.70
C SER A 571 6.09 22.75 9.05
N PRO A 572 7.44 22.85 8.96
CA PRO A 572 8.28 23.97 9.40
C PRO A 572 7.95 25.26 8.64
N SER A 573 8.28 26.42 9.24
CA SER A 573 7.95 27.76 8.71
C SER A 573 8.08 27.80 7.19
N PRO A 574 7.15 28.41 6.44
CA PRO A 574 7.21 28.42 4.97
C PRO A 574 8.54 28.97 4.42
N THR A 575 9.20 29.84 5.18
CA THR A 575 10.59 30.29 4.90
C THR A 575 11.60 29.14 4.86
N CYS A 576 11.46 28.13 5.71
CA CYS A 576 12.30 26.91 5.70
C CYS A 576 12.02 26.02 4.49
N VAL A 577 10.75 25.87 4.08
CA VAL A 577 10.38 25.07 2.90
C VAL A 577 10.91 25.71 1.61
N THR A 578 10.78 27.02 1.46
CA THR A 578 11.31 27.74 0.28
C THR A 578 12.83 27.61 0.16
N VAL A 579 13.56 27.75 1.29
CA VAL A 579 15.02 27.54 1.30
C VAL A 579 15.40 26.11 0.89
N GLN A 580 14.63 25.10 1.35
CA GLN A 580 14.85 23.72 0.94
C GLN A 580 14.57 23.50 -0.55
N LEU A 581 13.54 24.13 -1.12
CA LEU A 581 13.23 24.07 -2.55
C LEU A 581 14.35 24.69 -3.40
N ASP A 582 14.90 25.82 -2.97
CA ASP A 582 16.02 26.47 -3.66
C ASP A 582 17.27 25.58 -3.63
N GLY A 583 17.55 24.94 -2.49
CA GLY A 583 18.60 23.92 -2.38
C GLY A 583 18.37 22.74 -3.34
N CYS A 584 17.14 22.23 -3.42
CA CYS A 584 16.79 21.16 -4.34
C CYS A 584 16.94 21.59 -5.81
N ARG A 585 16.61 22.84 -6.15
CA ARG A 585 16.80 23.40 -7.49
C ARG A 585 18.28 23.42 -7.89
N ILE A 586 19.16 23.85 -6.98
CA ILE A 586 20.61 23.88 -7.22
C ILE A 586 21.14 22.46 -7.48
N ILE A 587 20.70 21.48 -6.68
CA ILE A 587 21.06 20.06 -6.89
C ILE A 587 20.57 19.60 -8.27
N LEU A 588 19.31 19.88 -8.63
CA LEU A 588 18.74 19.49 -9.91
C LEU A 588 19.52 20.06 -11.10
N ASN A 589 19.84 21.36 -11.07
CA ASN A 589 20.62 22.01 -12.12
C ASN A 589 21.99 21.35 -12.28
N THR A 590 22.66 21.05 -11.16
CA THR A 590 23.95 20.35 -11.15
C THR A 590 23.84 18.96 -11.79
N LEU A 591 22.77 18.22 -11.51
CA LEU A 591 22.52 16.90 -12.12
C LEU A 591 22.19 17.00 -13.62
N GLN A 592 21.44 18.01 -14.03
CA GLN A 592 21.15 18.24 -15.46
C GLN A 592 22.42 18.58 -16.25
N GLU A 593 23.30 19.42 -15.70
CA GLU A 593 24.62 19.72 -16.31
C GLU A 593 25.49 18.45 -16.47
N GLN A 594 25.38 17.50 -15.54
CA GLN A 594 26.09 16.23 -15.63
C GLN A 594 25.59 15.35 -16.80
N VAL A 595 24.28 15.38 -17.09
CA VAL A 595 23.70 14.70 -18.26
C VAL A 595 24.23 15.31 -19.55
N GLU A 596 24.27 16.64 -19.63
CA GLU A 596 24.78 17.36 -20.80
C GLU A 596 26.29 17.18 -21.01
N THR A 597 27.08 17.12 -19.93
CA THR A 597 28.54 17.00 -20.00
C THR A 597 28.99 15.57 -20.33
N ALA A 598 28.24 14.55 -19.89
CA ALA A 598 28.54 13.15 -20.23
C ALA A 598 28.51 12.89 -21.74
N GLU A 599 27.70 13.63 -22.50
CA GLU A 599 27.65 13.61 -23.96
C GLU A 599 28.94 14.13 -24.60
N LYS A 600 29.48 15.25 -24.11
CA LYS A 600 30.67 15.89 -24.67
C LYS A 600 31.91 15.01 -24.60
N LYS A 601 32.04 14.17 -23.57
CA LYS A 601 33.19 13.25 -23.38
C LYS A 601 33.15 12.00 -24.26
N VAL A 602 32.02 11.70 -24.91
CA VAL A 602 31.90 10.56 -25.85
C VAL A 602 32.06 11.02 -27.31
N LEU A 603 31.74 12.28 -27.59
CA LEU A 603 31.89 12.90 -28.92
C LEU A 603 33.30 13.47 -29.18
N THR A 604 34.14 13.54 -28.14
CA THR A 604 35.59 13.83 -28.20
C THR A 604 36.38 12.58 -27.91
#